data_AF-N9P277-F1
#
_entry.id   AF-N9P277-F1
#
_cell.length_a   1.000
_cell.length_b   1.000
_cell.length_c   1.000
_cell.angle_alpha   90.00
_cell.angle_beta   90.00
_cell.angle_gamma   90.00
#
_symmetry.space_group_name_H-M   'P 1'
#
loop_
_entity.id
_entity.type
_entity.pdbx_description
1 polymer ?
#
loop_
_entity_poly.entity_id
_entity_poly.type
_entity_poly.pdbx_seq_one_letter_code
_entity_poly.pdbx_strand_id
1 'polypeptide(L)'
;MAKQTINPGTAPTGAGGDTFRSGSAKLQANDDEIYNYLGDGTNLNKLGTAAFKNTGTQAGNVMEVGAFGLGENAVYVTNDTLLSALRKGFITIGNQPAIVYGQQFGAAFNGILRLPTAGQSEISVSRIGGNTNTTIGQNTDRIIVKTTANTQVDPNGFIKNASPIVSLYADKIELNDEAKQQSITFEKLGVGDYLIKDSSGFAQEGWYIETPKDANGNVLVAVVYEQLENGDISVKTYDYMLNKKGRIVADTETPLDIPESRWIDLRLQELPQPEIEMPKSVTPPDFQPTGLAQAVATVMESYHDPEQ
;
A
#
# COMPACT_ATOMS: atom_id res chain seq x y z
N MET A 1 41.02 -30.70 -18.12
CA MET A 1 42.49 -30.83 -18.19
C MET A 1 43.11 -29.47 -17.89
N ALA A 2 44.43 -29.39 -17.70
CA ALA A 2 45.06 -28.07 -17.53
C ALA A 2 45.20 -27.39 -18.90
N LYS A 3 44.93 -26.08 -18.96
CA LYS A 3 45.10 -25.24 -20.16
C LYS A 3 46.46 -25.51 -20.82
N GLN A 4 46.46 -25.89 -22.09
CA GLN A 4 47.67 -25.99 -22.89
C GLN A 4 48.02 -24.64 -23.52
N THR A 5 49.31 -24.32 -23.61
CA THR A 5 49.80 -23.08 -24.25
C THR A 5 50.86 -23.42 -25.30
N ILE A 6 50.81 -22.73 -26.44
CA ILE A 6 51.82 -22.87 -27.49
C ILE A 6 53.13 -22.27 -26.98
N ASN A 7 54.22 -23.02 -27.10
CA ASN A 7 55.56 -22.50 -26.88
C ASN A 7 56.09 -21.90 -28.20
N PRO A 8 56.25 -20.57 -28.33
CA PRO A 8 56.74 -19.96 -29.55
C PRO A 8 58.24 -20.16 -29.79
N GLY A 9 58.99 -20.68 -28.80
CA GLY A 9 60.45 -20.80 -28.86
C GLY A 9 61.15 -19.45 -28.69
N THR A 10 62.45 -19.43 -28.96
CA THR A 10 63.29 -18.23 -28.80
C THR A 10 63.24 -17.34 -30.05
N ALA A 11 62.93 -16.05 -29.89
CA ALA A 11 62.97 -15.08 -30.98
C ALA A 11 64.41 -14.84 -31.50
N PRO A 12 64.61 -14.52 -32.80
CA PRO A 12 63.60 -14.39 -33.84
C PRO A 12 63.27 -15.71 -34.57
N THR A 13 63.99 -16.78 -34.27
CA THR A 13 63.97 -18.02 -35.07
C THR A 13 62.88 -19.01 -34.67
N GLY A 14 62.29 -18.86 -33.48
CA GLY A 14 61.35 -19.81 -32.91
C GLY A 14 61.99 -21.14 -32.49
N ALA A 15 63.33 -21.18 -32.40
CA ALA A 15 64.05 -22.39 -32.02
C ALA A 15 63.62 -22.89 -30.63
N GLY A 16 63.43 -24.21 -30.49
CA GLY A 16 62.92 -24.84 -29.27
C GLY A 16 61.41 -24.66 -29.05
N GLY A 17 60.69 -24.06 -29.99
CA GLY A 17 59.23 -23.91 -29.96
C GLY A 17 58.47 -25.13 -30.44
N ASP A 18 57.15 -25.08 -30.27
CA ASP A 18 56.22 -26.03 -30.87
C ASP A 18 56.25 -25.94 -32.39
N THR A 19 56.17 -27.10 -33.03
CA THR A 19 55.82 -27.17 -34.45
C THR A 19 54.37 -26.73 -34.63
N PHE A 20 53.98 -26.37 -35.86
CA PHE A 20 52.57 -26.13 -36.18
C PHE A 20 51.67 -27.28 -35.70
N ARG A 21 52.06 -28.54 -35.96
CA ARG A 21 51.30 -29.72 -35.55
C ARG A 21 51.17 -29.88 -34.03
N SER A 22 52.26 -29.73 -33.27
CA SER A 22 52.21 -29.86 -31.81
C SER A 22 51.48 -28.69 -31.16
N GLY A 23 51.59 -27.49 -31.73
CA GLY A 23 50.80 -26.32 -31.32
C GLY A 23 49.31 -26.50 -31.61
N SER A 24 48.94 -26.94 -32.81
CA SER A 24 47.54 -27.20 -33.17
C SER A 24 46.91 -28.31 -32.33
N ALA A 25 47.65 -29.37 -32.00
CA ALA A 25 47.16 -30.42 -31.10
C ALA A 25 46.83 -29.88 -29.69
N LYS A 26 47.62 -28.93 -29.19
CA LYS A 26 47.34 -28.24 -27.93
C LYS A 26 46.09 -27.37 -28.00
N LEU A 27 45.86 -26.68 -29.13
CA LEU A 27 44.64 -25.91 -29.36
C LEU A 27 43.41 -26.80 -29.44
N GLN A 28 43.46 -27.86 -30.26
CA GLN A 28 42.37 -28.83 -30.38
C GLN A 28 41.99 -29.43 -29.03
N ALA A 29 42.98 -29.81 -28.22
CA ALA A 29 42.72 -30.37 -26.89
C ALA A 29 42.02 -29.35 -25.95
N ASN A 30 42.34 -28.06 -26.05
CA ASN A 30 41.64 -27.02 -25.30
C ASN A 30 40.19 -26.83 -25.84
N ASP A 31 40.00 -26.85 -27.16
CA ASP A 31 38.68 -26.72 -27.79
C ASP A 31 37.79 -27.91 -27.42
N ASP A 32 38.30 -29.13 -27.50
CA ASP A 32 37.60 -30.35 -27.11
C ASP A 32 37.18 -30.29 -25.64
N GLU A 33 38.05 -29.82 -24.74
CA GLU A 33 37.70 -29.63 -23.35
C GLU A 33 36.51 -28.66 -23.19
N ILE A 34 36.56 -27.50 -23.85
CA ILE A 34 35.52 -26.47 -23.76
C ILE A 34 34.18 -27.01 -24.28
N TYR A 35 34.17 -27.62 -25.47
CA TYR A 35 32.95 -28.12 -26.11
C TYR A 35 32.35 -29.32 -25.38
N ASN A 36 33.16 -30.14 -24.71
CA ASN A 36 32.66 -31.24 -23.87
C ASN A 36 32.11 -30.74 -22.53
N TYR A 37 32.73 -29.71 -21.95
CA TYR A 37 32.34 -29.16 -20.65
C TYR A 37 31.06 -28.30 -20.76
N LEU A 38 31.04 -27.34 -21.70
CA LEU A 38 29.93 -26.41 -21.91
C LEU A 38 28.90 -26.93 -22.93
N GLY A 39 29.10 -28.13 -23.46
CA GLY A 39 28.34 -28.67 -24.58
C GLY A 39 28.34 -30.19 -24.67
N ASP A 40 27.98 -30.72 -25.84
CA ASP A 40 27.95 -32.16 -26.16
C ASP A 40 29.18 -32.65 -26.95
N GLY A 41 30.24 -31.82 -27.00
CA GLY A 41 31.41 -32.07 -27.84
C GLY A 41 31.28 -31.52 -29.27
N THR A 42 30.14 -30.93 -29.64
CA THR A 42 29.93 -30.27 -30.94
C THR A 42 29.21 -28.93 -30.82
N ASN A 43 28.20 -28.84 -29.94
CA ASN A 43 27.42 -27.63 -29.69
C ASN A 43 27.53 -27.23 -28.22
N LEU A 44 27.50 -25.93 -27.91
CA LEU A 44 27.51 -25.40 -26.52
C LEU A 44 26.12 -25.48 -25.85
N ASN A 45 25.45 -26.63 -25.96
CA ASN A 45 24.06 -26.82 -25.53
C ASN A 45 23.86 -27.06 -24.03
N LYS A 46 24.93 -27.12 -23.23
CA LYS A 46 24.83 -27.18 -21.76
C LYS A 46 24.80 -25.78 -21.13
N LEU A 47 25.01 -24.72 -21.92
CA LEU A 47 24.76 -23.36 -21.47
C LEU A 47 23.24 -23.14 -21.33
N GLY A 48 22.80 -22.58 -20.20
CA GLY A 48 21.38 -22.26 -19.99
C GLY A 48 20.89 -21.21 -20.99
N THR A 49 19.57 -21.14 -21.23
CA THR A 49 18.96 -20.20 -22.20
C THR A 49 19.24 -18.72 -21.88
N ALA A 50 19.57 -18.39 -20.63
CA ALA A 50 20.00 -17.06 -20.22
C ALA A 50 21.40 -16.69 -20.75
N ALA A 51 22.32 -17.66 -20.93
CA ALA A 51 23.69 -17.41 -21.38
C ALA A 51 23.78 -16.91 -22.84
N PHE A 52 22.72 -17.13 -23.62
CA PHE A 52 22.60 -16.68 -25.01
C PHE A 52 21.82 -15.37 -25.16
N LYS A 53 21.37 -14.78 -24.07
CA LYS A 53 20.60 -13.54 -24.05
C LYS A 53 21.49 -12.40 -23.57
N ASN A 54 21.31 -11.22 -24.17
CA ASN A 54 21.92 -10.00 -23.64
C ASN A 54 21.33 -9.65 -22.28
N THR A 55 22.11 -9.01 -21.42
CA THR A 55 21.54 -8.33 -20.25
C THR A 55 20.91 -7.00 -20.66
N GLY A 56 19.87 -6.55 -19.96
CA GLY A 56 19.26 -5.24 -20.15
C GLY A 56 17.73 -5.22 -20.10
N THR A 57 17.14 -4.09 -20.48
CA THR A 57 15.70 -3.80 -20.29
C THR A 57 14.83 -4.01 -21.53
N GLN A 58 15.41 -4.49 -22.64
CA GLN A 58 14.67 -4.80 -23.87
C GLN A 58 13.96 -6.16 -23.75
N ALA A 59 12.86 -6.32 -24.50
CA ALA A 59 12.13 -7.58 -24.55
C ALA A 59 13.05 -8.71 -25.05
N GLY A 60 13.10 -9.82 -24.30
CA GLY A 60 13.93 -10.97 -24.63
C GLY A 60 15.29 -11.01 -23.90
N ASN A 61 15.73 -9.91 -23.29
CA ASN A 61 16.96 -9.85 -22.49
C ASN A 61 16.80 -10.51 -21.10
N VAL A 62 17.94 -10.83 -20.47
CA VAL A 62 18.01 -11.15 -19.03
C VAL A 62 17.98 -9.84 -18.24
N MET A 63 17.07 -9.77 -17.27
CA MET A 63 16.91 -8.59 -16.41
C MET A 63 18.04 -8.52 -15.38
N GLU A 64 18.69 -7.36 -15.28
CA GLU A 64 19.71 -7.09 -14.26
C GLU A 64 19.07 -6.78 -12.91
N VAL A 65 19.77 -7.08 -11.80
CA VAL A 65 19.36 -6.61 -10.47
C VAL A 65 19.32 -5.08 -10.49
N GLY A 66 18.20 -4.51 -10.04
CA GLY A 66 17.93 -3.08 -10.08
C GLY A 66 17.12 -2.59 -11.28
N ALA A 67 16.99 -3.40 -12.33
CA ALA A 67 16.13 -3.05 -13.46
C ALA A 67 14.69 -2.84 -13.00
N PHE A 68 14.10 -1.69 -13.38
CA PHE A 68 12.77 -1.27 -12.94
C PHE A 68 12.62 -1.24 -11.40
N GLY A 69 13.72 -1.03 -10.67
CA GLY A 69 13.76 -0.93 -9.21
C GLY A 69 13.53 -2.25 -8.44
N LEU A 70 13.69 -3.40 -9.11
CA LEU A 70 13.65 -4.71 -8.47
C LEU A 70 15.01 -5.13 -7.90
N GLY A 71 15.10 -5.35 -6.59
CA GLY A 71 16.32 -5.84 -5.93
C GLY A 71 17.34 -4.76 -5.57
N GLU A 72 16.99 -3.48 -5.72
CA GLU A 72 17.76 -2.33 -5.22
C GLU A 72 17.28 -1.86 -3.84
N ASN A 73 18.15 -1.15 -3.13
CA ASN A 73 17.79 -0.45 -1.90
C ASN A 73 16.93 0.79 -2.19
N ALA A 74 16.24 1.30 -1.17
CA ALA A 74 15.48 2.54 -1.28
C ALA A 74 16.33 3.70 -1.81
N VAL A 75 15.78 4.40 -2.80
CA VAL A 75 16.45 5.53 -3.44
C VAL A 75 16.01 6.81 -2.73
N TYR A 76 16.99 7.65 -2.39
CA TYR A 76 16.72 9.02 -1.96
C TYR A 76 16.32 9.83 -3.18
N VAL A 77 15.09 10.33 -3.19
CA VAL A 77 14.54 11.03 -4.34
C VAL A 77 14.65 12.54 -4.12
N THR A 78 15.30 13.22 -5.06
CA THR A 78 15.20 14.67 -5.28
C THR A 78 14.26 14.94 -6.44
N ASN A 79 13.76 16.18 -6.60
CA ASN A 79 12.84 16.53 -7.68
C ASN A 79 13.36 16.15 -9.09
N ASP A 80 14.68 16.18 -9.31
CA ASP A 80 15.31 15.82 -10.58
C ASP A 80 15.49 14.29 -10.78
N THR A 81 15.75 13.54 -9.71
CA THR A 81 15.84 12.06 -9.78
C THR A 81 14.48 11.40 -9.90
N LEU A 82 13.44 12.08 -9.45
CA LEU A 82 12.06 11.63 -9.56
C LEU A 82 11.63 11.47 -11.03
N LEU A 83 11.94 12.44 -11.90
CA LEU A 83 11.49 12.41 -13.30
C LEU A 83 12.14 11.27 -14.12
N SER A 84 13.35 10.86 -13.74
CA SER A 84 14.07 9.76 -14.36
C SER A 84 13.72 8.39 -13.74
N ALA A 85 13.51 8.32 -12.42
CA ALA A 85 13.07 7.11 -11.70
C ALA A 85 11.63 6.69 -12.04
N LEU A 86 10.76 7.65 -12.36
CA LEU A 86 9.33 7.45 -12.58
C LEU A 86 8.94 6.82 -13.93
N ARG A 87 9.89 6.39 -14.77
CA ARG A 87 9.59 5.98 -16.15
C ARG A 87 8.97 4.58 -16.28
N LYS A 88 9.17 3.66 -15.32
CA LYS A 88 8.53 2.32 -15.17
C LYS A 88 9.17 1.59 -13.97
N GLY A 89 8.40 0.96 -13.07
CA GLY A 89 8.97 0.01 -12.11
C GLY A 89 8.39 0.02 -10.69
N PHE A 90 9.07 -0.73 -9.81
CA PHE A 90 8.90 -0.78 -8.36
C PHE A 90 9.83 0.26 -7.73
N ILE A 91 9.29 1.28 -7.09
CA ILE A 91 10.11 2.32 -6.46
C ILE A 91 9.94 2.24 -4.96
N THR A 92 11.04 2.29 -4.22
CA THR A 92 11.06 2.53 -2.77
C THR A 92 11.66 3.90 -2.48
N ILE A 93 10.85 4.80 -1.91
CA ILE A 93 11.24 6.19 -1.63
C ILE A 93 11.71 6.30 -0.17
N GLY A 94 12.89 6.88 0.03
CA GLY A 94 13.45 7.20 1.35
C GLY A 94 12.86 8.48 1.99
N ASN A 95 13.14 8.64 3.28
CA ASN A 95 12.50 9.55 4.25
C ASN A 95 12.62 11.08 3.99
N GLN A 96 12.03 11.62 2.92
CA GLN A 96 11.94 13.06 2.65
C GLN A 96 10.57 13.45 2.04
N PRO A 97 10.04 14.66 2.31
CA PRO A 97 8.86 15.17 1.64
C PRO A 97 9.17 15.49 0.17
N ALA A 98 8.90 14.55 -0.73
CA ALA A 98 8.96 14.79 -2.17
C ALA A 98 7.59 15.30 -2.66
N ILE A 99 7.59 16.39 -3.42
CA ILE A 99 6.40 16.85 -4.15
C ILE A 99 6.49 16.29 -5.58
N VAL A 100 5.53 15.46 -5.95
CA VAL A 100 5.46 14.81 -7.26
C VAL A 100 4.15 15.24 -7.93
N TYR A 101 4.22 16.00 -9.03
CA TYR A 101 3.03 16.46 -9.77
C TYR A 101 1.93 17.10 -8.88
N GLY A 102 2.33 17.80 -7.81
CA GLY A 102 1.39 18.44 -6.86
C GLY A 102 0.92 17.55 -5.70
N GLN A 103 1.38 16.31 -5.59
CA GLN A 103 1.13 15.42 -4.44
C GLN A 103 2.33 15.38 -3.50
N GLN A 104 2.08 15.59 -2.21
CA GLN A 104 3.09 15.52 -1.15
C GLN A 104 3.15 14.10 -0.60
N PHE A 105 4.29 13.42 -0.79
CA PHE A 105 4.52 12.11 -0.18
C PHE A 105 5.03 12.33 1.24
N GLY A 106 4.21 12.01 2.24
CA GLY A 106 4.60 12.02 3.65
C GLY A 106 5.73 11.03 3.92
N ALA A 107 6.49 11.28 5.00
CA ALA A 107 7.61 10.46 5.47
C ALA A 107 7.21 8.97 5.65
N ALA A 108 7.38 8.17 4.60
CA ALA A 108 7.07 6.74 4.59
C ALA A 108 7.85 6.03 3.48
N PHE A 109 8.28 4.80 3.76
CA PHE A 109 8.76 3.90 2.73
C PHE A 109 7.57 3.47 1.86
N ASN A 110 7.48 4.03 0.66
CA ASN A 110 6.41 3.73 -0.29
C ASN A 110 6.91 2.71 -1.30
N GLY A 111 6.21 1.58 -1.44
CA GLY A 111 6.41 0.66 -2.57
C GLY A 111 5.42 1.02 -3.67
N ILE A 112 5.89 1.65 -4.75
CA ILE A 112 5.02 2.10 -5.84
C ILE A 112 5.20 1.19 -7.04
N LEU A 113 4.11 0.60 -7.53
CA LEU A 113 4.04 -0.05 -8.83
C LEU A 113 3.40 0.93 -9.82
N ARG A 114 4.20 1.44 -10.77
CA ARG A 114 3.70 2.35 -11.81
C ARG A 114 3.46 1.61 -13.12
N LEU A 115 2.21 1.64 -13.60
CA LEU A 115 1.81 1.00 -14.85
C LEU A 115 1.78 2.06 -15.97
N PRO A 116 2.60 1.92 -17.03
CA PRO A 116 2.62 2.88 -18.13
C PRO A 116 1.38 2.67 -19.02
N THR A 117 0.27 3.34 -18.70
CA THR A 117 -0.83 3.56 -19.64
C THR A 117 -0.80 5.01 -20.12
N ALA A 118 -1.50 5.34 -21.21
CA ALA A 118 -1.48 6.67 -21.83
C ALA A 118 -1.96 7.82 -20.89
N GLY A 119 -2.48 7.48 -19.71
CA GLY A 119 -2.63 8.35 -18.55
C GLY A 119 -1.92 7.73 -17.34
N GLN A 120 -1.29 8.55 -16.49
CA GLN A 120 -0.35 8.09 -15.45
C GLN A 120 -1.10 7.28 -14.37
N SER A 121 -1.20 5.96 -14.53
CA SER A 121 -1.87 5.09 -13.57
C SER A 121 -0.85 4.51 -12.59
N GLU A 122 -1.02 4.80 -11.30
CA GLU A 122 -0.17 4.33 -10.22
C GLU A 122 -0.95 3.41 -9.28
N ILE A 123 -0.33 2.31 -8.85
CA ILE A 123 -0.72 1.53 -7.68
C ILE A 123 0.36 1.80 -6.64
N SER A 124 0.08 2.63 -5.63
CA SER A 124 1.00 2.86 -4.52
C SER A 124 0.55 2.08 -3.30
N VAL A 125 1.47 1.34 -2.68
CA VAL A 125 1.27 0.72 -1.38
C VAL A 125 2.19 1.43 -0.38
N SER A 126 1.59 2.16 0.53
CA SER A 126 2.25 3.01 1.51
C SER A 126 1.98 2.46 2.92
N ARG A 127 3.03 2.33 3.73
CA ARG A 127 2.88 2.16 5.19
C ARG A 127 3.11 3.50 5.86
N ILE A 128 2.04 4.14 6.33
CA ILE A 128 2.11 5.38 7.12
C ILE A 128 1.64 5.02 8.53
N GLY A 129 2.53 5.12 9.52
CA GLY A 129 2.16 5.04 10.94
C GLY A 129 1.50 3.73 11.40
N GLY A 130 1.78 2.59 10.75
CA GLY A 130 1.20 1.28 11.11
C GLY A 130 -0.04 0.86 10.29
N ASN A 131 -0.62 1.77 9.51
CA ASN A 131 -1.71 1.45 8.57
C ASN A 131 -1.19 1.29 7.13
N THR A 132 -1.66 0.26 6.43
CA THR A 132 -1.43 0.06 4.99
C THR A 132 -2.45 0.87 4.19
N ASN A 133 -2.04 2.00 3.64
CA ASN A 133 -2.83 2.76 2.68
C ASN A 133 -2.42 2.34 1.27
N THR A 134 -3.38 1.95 0.44
CA THR A 134 -3.16 1.64 -0.97
C THR A 134 -3.94 2.64 -1.81
N THR A 135 -3.25 3.45 -2.61
CA THR A 135 -3.89 4.40 -3.53
C THR A 135 -3.77 3.85 -4.95
N ILE A 136 -4.90 3.70 -5.64
CA ILE A 136 -4.96 3.31 -7.05
C ILE A 136 -5.84 4.32 -7.79
N GLY A 137 -5.27 5.10 -8.72
CA GLY A 137 -6.02 5.99 -9.63
C GLY A 137 -5.57 7.46 -9.67
N GLN A 138 -5.89 8.17 -10.78
CA GLN A 138 -5.80 9.63 -10.89
C GLN A 138 -7.14 10.30 -10.54
N ASN A 139 -7.06 11.40 -9.78
CA ASN A 139 -7.89 12.61 -9.76
C ASN A 139 -9.43 12.62 -9.89
N THR A 140 -10.17 11.51 -9.92
CA THR A 140 -11.64 11.61 -9.82
C THR A 140 -12.34 10.46 -9.11
N ASP A 141 -11.75 9.27 -9.01
CA ASP A 141 -12.36 8.16 -8.26
C ASP A 141 -11.38 7.56 -7.27
N ARG A 142 -11.61 7.80 -5.98
CA ARG A 142 -10.86 7.16 -4.89
C ARG A 142 -11.28 5.70 -4.80
N ILE A 143 -10.36 4.79 -5.08
CA ILE A 143 -10.57 3.36 -4.79
C ILE A 143 -10.37 3.15 -3.29
N ILE A 144 -11.46 2.88 -2.57
CA ILE A 144 -11.42 2.54 -1.14
C ILE A 144 -11.00 1.08 -1.02
N VAL A 145 -9.82 0.85 -0.42
CA VAL A 145 -9.38 -0.52 -0.11
C VAL A 145 -10.04 -0.98 1.18
N LYS A 146 -10.93 -1.96 1.02
CA LYS A 146 -11.57 -2.67 2.12
C LYS A 146 -10.64 -3.77 2.60
N THR A 147 -10.28 -3.72 3.88
CA THR A 147 -9.47 -4.72 4.57
C THR A 147 -10.23 -5.18 5.81
N THR A 148 -9.74 -6.22 6.49
CA THR A 148 -10.29 -6.65 7.79
C THR A 148 -10.17 -5.57 8.88
N ALA A 149 -9.37 -4.52 8.67
CA ALA A 149 -9.21 -3.43 9.62
C ALA A 149 -10.37 -2.41 9.56
N ASN A 150 -11.01 -2.22 8.39
CA ASN A 150 -12.04 -1.19 8.18
C ASN A 150 -13.38 -1.75 7.65
N THR A 151 -13.49 -3.07 7.57
CA THR A 151 -14.72 -3.77 7.17
C THR A 151 -14.97 -5.01 7.99
N GLN A 152 -16.24 -5.34 8.18
CA GLN A 152 -16.72 -6.54 8.83
C GLN A 152 -17.56 -7.32 7.82
N VAL A 153 -17.40 -8.64 7.85
CA VAL A 153 -18.22 -9.57 7.08
C VAL A 153 -19.34 -10.05 7.99
N ASP A 154 -20.59 -9.81 7.59
CA ASP A 154 -21.73 -10.30 8.36
C ASP A 154 -21.87 -11.84 8.22
N PRO A 155 -22.72 -12.50 9.04
CA PRO A 155 -22.92 -13.95 8.97
C PRO A 155 -23.41 -14.48 7.61
N ASN A 156 -23.90 -13.59 6.72
CA ASN A 156 -24.36 -13.93 5.38
C ASN A 156 -23.30 -13.62 4.29
N GLY A 157 -22.10 -13.17 4.65
CA GLY A 157 -21.00 -12.91 3.74
C GLY A 157 -20.98 -11.50 3.13
N PHE A 158 -21.81 -10.56 3.58
CA PHE A 158 -21.80 -9.18 3.07
C PHE A 158 -20.77 -8.32 3.79
N ILE A 159 -20.01 -7.52 3.02
CA ILE A 159 -18.99 -6.60 3.53
C ILE A 159 -19.63 -5.25 3.87
N LYS A 160 -19.70 -4.91 5.16
CA LYS A 160 -20.25 -3.63 5.65
C LYS A 160 -19.13 -2.66 6.04
N ASN A 161 -19.37 -1.35 5.91
CA ASN A 161 -18.54 -0.34 6.60
C ASN A 161 -18.75 -0.55 8.10
N ALA A 162 -17.65 -0.73 8.84
CA ALA A 162 -17.73 -1.46 10.09
C ALA A 162 -16.70 -1.01 11.13
N SER A 163 -16.37 0.26 11.17
CA SER A 163 -15.45 0.75 12.21
C SER A 163 -15.84 2.17 12.60
N PRO A 164 -15.71 2.53 13.89
CA PRO A 164 -15.46 1.69 15.07
C PRO A 164 -16.68 0.82 15.46
N ILE A 165 -16.45 -0.40 15.95
CA ILE A 165 -17.51 -1.32 16.43
C ILE A 165 -17.21 -1.86 17.82
N VAL A 166 -18.25 -1.91 18.64
CA VAL A 166 -18.31 -2.62 19.92
C VAL A 166 -19.26 -3.80 19.79
N SER A 167 -18.76 -5.02 19.97
CA SER A 167 -19.60 -6.21 20.09
C SER A 167 -19.95 -6.42 21.57
N LEU A 168 -21.22 -6.17 21.91
CA LEU A 168 -21.75 -6.22 23.28
C LEU A 168 -22.32 -7.62 23.59
N TYR A 169 -21.72 -8.29 24.57
CA TYR A 169 -22.18 -9.56 25.14
C TYR A 169 -22.85 -9.32 26.50
N ALA A 170 -23.45 -10.36 27.09
CA ALA A 170 -24.14 -10.25 28.38
C ALA A 170 -23.22 -9.92 29.57
N ASP A 171 -21.92 -10.17 29.45
CA ASP A 171 -20.93 -10.08 30.52
C ASP A 171 -19.65 -9.32 30.12
N LYS A 172 -19.46 -9.03 28.84
CA LYS A 172 -18.27 -8.37 28.31
C LYS A 172 -18.55 -7.57 27.04
N ILE A 173 -17.54 -6.81 26.61
CA ILE A 173 -17.48 -6.19 25.29
C ILE A 173 -16.23 -6.64 24.55
N GLU A 174 -16.31 -6.71 23.23
CA GLU A 174 -15.15 -6.87 22.36
C GLU A 174 -15.05 -5.65 21.44
N LEU A 175 -13.86 -5.05 21.42
CA LEU A 175 -13.58 -3.82 20.68
C LEU A 175 -12.73 -4.14 19.44
N ASN A 176 -13.11 -3.59 18.29
CA ASN A 176 -12.22 -3.57 17.13
C ASN A 176 -11.07 -2.56 17.32
N ASP A 177 -10.07 -2.58 16.44
CA ASP A 177 -8.86 -1.76 16.63
C ASP A 177 -9.12 -0.25 16.59
N GLU A 178 -10.17 0.20 15.90
CA GLU A 178 -10.60 1.61 15.92
C GLU A 178 -11.37 1.95 17.20
N ALA A 179 -12.23 1.06 17.71
CA ALA A 179 -12.96 1.29 18.95
C ALA A 179 -12.03 1.30 20.16
N LYS A 180 -10.92 0.55 20.12
CA LYS A 180 -9.86 0.63 21.14
C LYS A 180 -9.17 2.00 21.24
N GLN A 181 -9.29 2.86 20.22
CA GLN A 181 -8.77 4.23 20.28
C GLN A 181 -9.64 5.13 21.16
N GLN A 182 -10.89 4.73 21.37
CA GLN A 182 -11.78 5.31 22.37
C GLN A 182 -11.54 4.57 23.69
N SER A 183 -11.50 5.30 24.82
CA SER A 183 -11.26 4.72 26.15
C SER A 183 -12.51 4.01 26.70
N ILE A 184 -13.17 3.20 25.86
CA ILE A 184 -14.50 2.63 26.13
C ILE A 184 -14.45 1.70 27.33
N THR A 185 -15.41 1.88 28.24
CA THR A 185 -15.63 0.97 29.36
C THR A 185 -17.04 0.39 29.35
N PHE A 186 -17.19 -0.81 29.91
CA PHE A 186 -18.46 -1.54 29.98
C PHE A 186 -18.90 -1.71 31.42
N GLU A 187 -20.18 -1.46 31.68
CA GLU A 187 -20.82 -1.68 32.96
C GLU A 187 -22.17 -2.39 32.78
N LYS A 188 -22.37 -3.51 33.47
CA LYS A 188 -23.66 -4.19 33.55
C LYS A 188 -24.40 -3.70 34.79
N LEU A 189 -25.50 -2.97 34.59
CA LEU A 189 -26.30 -2.39 35.66
C LEU A 189 -27.33 -3.38 36.22
N GLY A 190 -27.74 -4.35 35.41
CA GLY A 190 -28.74 -5.35 35.77
C GLY A 190 -28.95 -6.40 34.69
N VAL A 191 -29.98 -7.23 34.87
CA VAL A 191 -30.41 -8.17 33.83
C VAL A 191 -30.91 -7.38 32.63
N GLY A 192 -30.28 -7.58 31.48
CA GLY A 192 -30.60 -6.86 30.26
C GLY A 192 -30.41 -5.34 30.36
N ASP A 193 -29.53 -4.83 31.22
CA ASP A 193 -29.21 -3.40 31.33
C ASP A 193 -27.69 -3.19 31.25
N TYR A 194 -27.25 -2.61 30.14
CA TYR A 194 -25.86 -2.44 29.78
C TYR A 194 -25.55 -0.97 29.51
N LEU A 195 -24.41 -0.51 30.02
CA LEU A 195 -23.91 0.83 29.80
C LEU A 195 -22.52 0.77 29.16
N ILE A 196 -22.39 1.43 28.02
CA ILE A 196 -21.13 1.66 27.32
C ILE A 196 -20.71 3.11 27.59
N LYS A 197 -19.59 3.28 28.27
CA LYS A 197 -19.09 4.57 28.70
C LYS A 197 -17.89 5.02 27.89
N ASP A 198 -17.65 6.33 27.90
CA ASP A 198 -16.50 6.99 27.26
C ASP A 198 -16.46 6.72 25.75
N SER A 199 -17.65 6.58 25.15
CA SER A 199 -17.86 6.36 23.72
C SER A 199 -18.10 7.69 23.00
N SER A 200 -17.78 7.75 21.70
CA SER A 200 -18.07 8.91 20.86
C SER A 200 -19.55 9.03 20.42
N GLY A 201 -20.43 8.15 20.91
CA GLY A 201 -21.82 8.03 20.49
C GLY A 201 -22.00 7.16 19.25
N PHE A 202 -23.24 7.02 18.78
CA PHE A 202 -23.57 6.22 17.60
C PHE A 202 -23.07 6.86 16.30
N ALA A 203 -22.77 6.01 15.31
CA ALA A 203 -22.45 6.46 13.96
C ALA A 203 -23.58 7.30 13.35
N GLN A 204 -23.25 8.46 12.78
CA GLN A 204 -24.23 9.37 12.14
C GLN A 204 -24.67 8.91 10.74
N GLU A 205 -23.90 8.02 10.10
CA GLU A 205 -24.18 7.54 8.75
C GLU A 205 -24.28 6.00 8.70
N GLY A 206 -25.36 5.50 8.09
CA GLY A 206 -25.58 4.07 7.87
C GLY A 206 -26.26 3.38 9.06
N TRP A 207 -25.75 2.20 9.41
CA TRP A 207 -26.26 1.41 10.53
C TRP A 207 -25.49 1.72 11.81
N TYR A 208 -26.16 1.58 12.96
CA TYR A 208 -25.57 1.82 14.28
C TYR A 208 -25.85 0.72 15.30
N ILE A 209 -26.88 -0.11 15.08
CA ILE A 209 -27.18 -1.28 15.91
C ILE A 209 -27.60 -2.48 15.05
N GLU A 210 -27.04 -3.65 15.33
CA GLU A 210 -27.47 -4.92 14.75
C GLU A 210 -27.72 -5.93 15.89
N THR A 211 -28.93 -6.50 15.92
CA THR A 211 -29.36 -7.43 16.96
C THR A 211 -29.15 -8.88 16.53
N PRO A 212 -28.88 -9.80 17.48
CA PRO A 212 -28.64 -11.19 17.13
C PRO A 212 -29.92 -11.86 16.63
N LYS A 213 -29.79 -12.58 15.51
CA LYS A 213 -30.88 -13.31 14.85
C LYS A 213 -30.61 -14.81 14.85
N ASP A 214 -31.68 -15.60 14.86
CA ASP A 214 -31.61 -17.06 14.65
C ASP A 214 -31.41 -17.41 13.17
N ALA A 215 -31.29 -18.71 12.87
CA ALA A 215 -31.14 -19.21 11.50
C ALA A 215 -32.36 -18.93 10.59
N ASN A 216 -33.52 -18.63 11.17
CA ASN A 216 -34.75 -18.30 10.46
C ASN A 216 -34.94 -16.78 10.29
N GLY A 217 -34.01 -15.97 10.81
CA GLY A 217 -34.09 -14.51 10.77
C GLY A 217 -34.91 -13.88 11.89
N ASN A 218 -35.36 -14.65 12.89
CA ASN A 218 -36.06 -14.12 14.05
C ASN A 218 -35.08 -13.41 14.98
N VAL A 219 -35.47 -12.24 15.47
CA VAL A 219 -34.71 -11.48 16.47
C VAL A 219 -34.78 -12.23 17.80
N LEU A 220 -33.63 -12.45 18.45
CA LEU A 220 -33.56 -13.21 19.70
C LEU A 220 -33.89 -12.36 20.94
N VAL A 221 -33.60 -11.06 20.89
CA VAL A 221 -33.82 -10.12 21.99
C VAL A 221 -34.32 -8.77 21.45
N ALA A 222 -35.30 -8.17 22.11
CA ALA A 222 -35.73 -6.83 21.76
C ALA A 222 -34.81 -5.81 22.43
N VAL A 223 -34.30 -4.83 21.67
CA VAL A 223 -33.29 -3.89 22.16
C VAL A 223 -33.86 -2.48 22.17
N VAL A 224 -33.76 -1.82 23.31
CA VAL A 224 -34.05 -0.40 23.51
C VAL A 224 -32.71 0.27 23.82
N TYR A 225 -32.39 1.34 23.11
CA TYR A 225 -31.12 2.02 23.26
C TYR A 225 -31.33 3.53 23.34
N GLU A 226 -30.43 4.18 24.05
CA GLU A 226 -30.41 5.62 24.22
C GLU A 226 -28.95 6.09 24.24
N GLN A 227 -28.67 7.15 23.49
CA GLN A 227 -27.39 7.85 23.56
C GLN A 227 -27.54 9.01 24.54
N LEU A 228 -26.69 9.02 25.56
CA LEU A 228 -26.64 10.06 26.58
C LEU A 228 -25.90 11.31 26.06
N GLU A 229 -26.12 12.46 26.70
CA GLU A 229 -25.53 13.75 26.27
C GLU A 229 -23.99 13.74 26.25
N ASN A 230 -23.36 12.89 27.07
CA ASN A 230 -21.92 12.73 27.13
C ASN A 230 -21.35 11.77 26.06
N GLY A 231 -22.21 11.17 25.22
CA GLY A 231 -21.82 10.18 24.21
C GLY A 231 -21.88 8.73 24.70
N ASP A 232 -22.17 8.48 25.98
CA ASP A 232 -22.37 7.13 26.48
C ASP A 232 -23.63 6.50 25.89
N ILE A 233 -23.64 5.17 25.78
CA ILE A 233 -24.73 4.42 25.18
C ILE A 233 -25.33 3.49 26.23
N SER A 234 -26.61 3.70 26.55
CA SER A 234 -27.41 2.74 27.31
C SER A 234 -28.07 1.77 26.35
N VAL A 235 -27.90 0.48 26.61
CA VAL A 235 -28.54 -0.62 25.87
C VAL A 235 -29.31 -1.47 26.85
N LYS A 236 -30.63 -1.55 26.68
CA LYS A 236 -31.51 -2.42 27.46
C LYS A 236 -32.10 -3.49 26.57
N THR A 237 -32.12 -4.72 27.06
CA THR A 237 -32.61 -5.88 26.32
C THR A 237 -33.76 -6.55 27.06
N TYR A 238 -34.78 -6.91 26.30
CA TYR A 238 -36.06 -7.43 26.78
C TYR A 238 -36.50 -8.63 25.97
N ASP A 239 -37.43 -9.38 26.53
CA ASP A 239 -38.24 -10.31 25.73
C ASP A 239 -39.08 -9.53 24.72
N TYR A 240 -39.57 -10.22 23.68
CA TYR A 240 -40.33 -9.59 22.62
C TYR A 240 -41.81 -9.95 22.70
N MET A 241 -42.67 -8.97 22.43
CA MET A 241 -44.11 -9.18 22.33
C MET A 241 -44.66 -8.63 21.01
N LEU A 242 -45.83 -9.13 20.62
CA LEU A 242 -46.59 -8.60 19.49
C LEU A 242 -47.49 -7.47 19.96
N ASN A 243 -47.27 -6.27 19.42
CA ASN A 243 -48.19 -5.17 19.66
C ASN A 243 -49.53 -5.39 18.93
N LYS A 244 -50.53 -4.56 19.24
CA LYS A 244 -51.88 -4.63 18.64
C LYS A 244 -51.91 -4.51 17.10
N LYS A 245 -50.81 -4.10 16.46
CA LYS A 245 -50.66 -3.98 15.01
C LYS A 245 -49.85 -5.14 14.40
N GLY A 246 -49.54 -6.17 15.18
CA GLY A 246 -48.78 -7.33 14.73
C GLY A 246 -47.28 -7.06 14.52
N ARG A 247 -46.72 -6.04 15.18
CA ARG A 247 -45.27 -5.76 15.13
C ARG A 247 -44.59 -6.27 16.39
N ILE A 248 -43.39 -6.82 16.22
CA ILE A 248 -42.50 -7.20 17.32
C ILE A 248 -42.04 -5.91 18.02
N VAL A 249 -42.26 -5.83 19.32
CA VAL A 249 -41.82 -4.73 20.20
C VAL A 249 -41.20 -5.29 21.48
N ALA A 250 -40.39 -4.50 22.17
CA ALA A 250 -39.85 -4.87 23.47
C ALA A 250 -40.96 -4.97 24.53
N ASP A 251 -40.96 -6.07 25.28
CA ASP A 251 -41.73 -6.21 26.51
C ASP A 251 -40.93 -5.62 27.67
N THR A 252 -41.14 -4.32 27.94
CA THR A 252 -40.39 -3.57 28.95
C THR A 252 -40.53 -4.10 30.38
N GLU A 253 -41.49 -5.00 30.63
CA GLU A 253 -41.68 -5.63 31.94
C GLU A 253 -40.84 -6.91 32.11
N THR A 254 -40.32 -7.48 31.02
CA THR A 254 -39.58 -8.74 30.99
C THR A 254 -38.13 -8.51 30.51
N PRO A 255 -37.23 -8.00 31.37
CA PRO A 255 -35.83 -7.84 31.02
C PRO A 255 -35.18 -9.20 30.74
N LEU A 256 -34.39 -9.27 29.68
CA LEU A 256 -33.77 -10.51 29.19
C LEU A 256 -32.33 -10.22 28.80
N ASP A 257 -31.38 -10.96 29.38
CA ASP A 257 -29.97 -10.85 29.01
C ASP A 257 -29.70 -11.32 27.58
N ILE A 258 -28.64 -10.80 26.97
CA ILE A 258 -28.13 -11.29 25.67
C ILE A 258 -27.75 -12.78 25.82
N PRO A 259 -28.15 -13.67 24.90
CA PRO A 259 -27.80 -15.09 24.99
C PRO A 259 -26.27 -15.33 25.00
N GLU A 260 -25.79 -16.31 25.77
CA GLU A 260 -24.35 -16.54 26.08
C GLU A 260 -23.42 -16.75 24.86
N SER A 261 -23.96 -16.98 23.66
CA SER A 261 -23.19 -17.15 22.42
C SER A 261 -23.53 -16.10 21.35
N ARG A 262 -24.14 -15.00 21.74
CA ARG A 262 -24.62 -13.94 20.86
C ARG A 262 -24.17 -12.58 21.39
N TRP A 263 -24.15 -11.61 20.50
CA TRP A 263 -23.82 -10.23 20.83
C TRP A 263 -24.70 -9.28 20.03
N ILE A 264 -24.73 -8.03 20.48
CA ILE A 264 -25.28 -6.89 19.74
C ILE A 264 -24.10 -6.10 19.20
N ASP A 265 -24.07 -5.83 17.90
CA ASP A 265 -23.05 -4.96 17.32
C ASP A 265 -23.51 -3.50 17.40
N LEU A 266 -22.69 -2.67 18.04
CA LEU A 266 -22.87 -1.22 18.16
C LEU A 266 -21.80 -0.53 17.32
N ARG A 267 -22.21 0.26 16.33
CA ARG A 267 -21.26 1.06 15.53
C ARG A 267 -21.20 2.48 16.08
N LEU A 268 -19.99 2.89 16.43
CA LEU A 268 -19.72 4.20 17.03
C LEU A 268 -19.34 5.24 15.99
N GLN A 269 -19.40 6.51 16.38
CA GLN A 269 -18.88 7.61 15.59
C GLN A 269 -17.34 7.53 15.50
N GLU A 270 -16.78 7.76 14.31
CA GLU A 270 -15.32 7.85 14.15
C GLU A 270 -14.77 9.06 14.92
N LEU A 271 -13.62 8.89 15.58
CA LEU A 271 -12.89 10.03 16.14
C LEU A 271 -12.40 10.92 14.98
N PRO A 272 -12.40 12.26 15.15
CA PRO A 272 -11.83 13.15 14.16
C PRO A 272 -10.37 12.75 13.90
N GLN A 273 -10.04 12.42 12.65
CA GLN A 273 -8.65 12.18 12.32
C GLN A 273 -7.87 13.48 12.53
N PRO A 274 -6.65 13.44 13.10
CA PRO A 274 -5.85 14.64 13.29
C PRO A 274 -5.70 15.35 11.95
N GLU A 275 -6.21 16.58 11.88
CA GLU A 275 -6.05 17.44 10.73
C GLU A 275 -4.56 17.74 10.60
N ILE A 276 -3.93 17.23 9.54
CA ILE A 276 -2.55 17.57 9.25
C ILE A 276 -2.58 19.02 8.79
N GLU A 277 -2.24 19.95 9.68
CA GLU A 277 -2.04 21.35 9.29
C GLU A 277 -0.98 21.40 8.21
N MET A 278 -1.41 21.65 6.97
CA MET A 278 -0.47 21.95 5.90
C MET A 278 0.31 23.19 6.33
N PRO A 279 1.65 23.18 6.29
CA PRO A 279 2.41 24.39 6.55
C PRO A 279 1.92 25.45 5.57
N LYS A 280 1.42 26.58 6.11
CA LYS A 280 1.01 27.73 5.29
C LYS A 280 2.17 28.05 4.35
N SER A 281 1.86 28.14 3.07
CA SER A 281 2.79 28.62 2.04
C SER A 281 3.44 29.90 2.54
N VAL A 282 4.71 29.82 2.93
CA VAL A 282 5.54 31.00 3.14
C VAL A 282 5.89 31.47 1.74
N THR A 283 4.95 32.15 1.08
CA THR A 283 5.27 32.90 -0.13
C THR A 283 6.26 33.98 0.29
N PRO A 284 7.52 33.95 -0.17
CA PRO A 284 8.47 34.98 0.22
C PRO A 284 7.93 36.35 -0.25
N PRO A 285 8.01 37.41 0.56
CA PRO A 285 7.65 38.75 0.14
C PRO A 285 8.53 39.16 -1.05
N ASP A 286 7.89 39.53 -2.16
CA ASP A 286 8.43 40.23 -3.33
C ASP A 286 9.84 39.81 -3.78
N PHE A 287 9.89 38.97 -4.82
CA PHE A 287 11.04 38.94 -5.71
C PHE A 287 11.19 40.34 -6.34
N GLN A 288 11.98 41.22 -5.70
CA GLN A 288 12.45 42.41 -6.37
C GLN A 288 13.24 41.97 -7.61
N PRO A 289 12.91 42.42 -8.82
CA PRO A 289 13.69 42.08 -9.99
C PRO A 289 15.10 42.66 -9.81
N THR A 290 16.06 41.79 -9.51
CA THR A 290 17.49 42.14 -9.56
C THR A 290 17.82 42.70 -10.94
N GLY A 291 18.72 43.67 -11.03
CA GLY A 291 19.03 44.48 -12.23
C GLY A 291 19.34 43.73 -13.53
N LEU A 292 19.49 42.40 -13.49
CA LEU A 292 19.52 41.52 -14.66
C LEU A 292 18.19 41.50 -15.43
N ALA A 293 17.03 41.49 -14.75
CA ALA A 293 15.73 41.52 -15.42
C ALA A 293 15.47 42.87 -16.12
N GLN A 294 16.01 43.96 -15.57
CA GLN A 294 15.92 45.29 -16.15
C GLN A 294 16.86 45.44 -17.36
N ALA A 295 18.09 44.89 -17.28
CA ALA A 295 19.01 44.84 -18.41
C ALA A 295 18.46 44.02 -19.59
N VAL A 296 17.77 42.90 -19.32
CA VAL A 296 17.14 42.07 -20.36
C VAL A 296 15.93 42.78 -21.00
N ALA A 297 15.14 43.52 -20.22
CA ALA A 297 14.04 44.33 -20.75
C ALA A 297 14.55 45.46 -21.66
N THR A 298 15.59 46.20 -21.25
CA THR A 298 16.16 47.30 -22.07
C THR A 298 16.79 46.79 -23.37
N VAL A 299 17.43 45.61 -23.35
CA VAL A 299 17.97 44.98 -24.57
C VAL A 299 16.85 44.52 -25.50
N MET A 300 15.77 43.94 -24.97
CA MET A 300 14.62 43.51 -25.79
C MET A 300 13.83 44.67 -26.41
N GLU A 301 13.82 45.83 -25.77
CA GLU A 301 13.17 47.05 -26.27
C GLU A 301 13.99 47.72 -27.40
N SER A 302 15.33 47.63 -27.36
CA SER A 302 16.22 48.12 -28.43
C SER A 302 16.16 47.34 -29.75
N TYR A 303 15.51 46.17 -29.78
CA TYR A 303 15.31 45.36 -30.99
C TYR A 303 14.02 45.67 -31.75
N HIS A 304 13.19 46.60 -31.27
CA HIS A 304 11.90 46.95 -31.85
C HIS A 304 11.81 48.38 -32.40
N ASP A 305 12.94 49.07 -32.61
CA ASP A 305 12.93 50.39 -33.27
C ASP A 305 13.00 50.22 -34.80
N PRO A 306 11.93 50.53 -35.57
CA PRO A 306 11.90 50.34 -37.02
C PRO A 306 12.36 51.60 -37.78
N GLU A 307 13.40 52.29 -37.32
CA GLU A 307 14.10 53.33 -38.09
C GLU A 307 15.64 53.22 -37.95
N GLN A 308 16.23 52.19 -38.58
CA GLN A 308 17.48 52.28 -39.36
C GLN A 308 17.47 51.26 -40.51
#